data_AF-A0A7X4JVH5-F1
#
_entry.id   AF-A0A7X4JVH5-F1
#
_cell.length_a   1.000
_cell.length_b   1.000
_cell.length_c   1.000
_cell.angle_alpha   90.00
_cell.angle_beta   90.00
_cell.angle_gamma   90.00
#
_symmetry.space_group_name_H-M   'P 1'
#
loop_
_entity.id
_entity.type
_entity.pdbx_description
1 polymer ?
#
loop_
_entity_poly.entity_id
_entity_poly.type
_entity_poly.pdbx_seq_one_letter_code
_entity_poly.pdbx_strand_id
1 'polypeptide(L)'
;MGNASRVYNVLTANPKGHQKTITVRPREGATVSITLHRFALVGKGDQIRIGASGSNKISVLPSEGTEPNIPITPCFTSTDYIHLGKERIDIHIREITSAADLRALEFLEQFHYKTNSTLGAHTLSLKGRSAAPSVGGRRAILYAAIRLGEHWIPAGYIDLQMPLMMCKPRHQLFDHTFRHSERNIAWDKWNAAAIKKYLNAIVRIARIVVAPELRG
;
A
#
# COMPACT_ATOMS: atom_id res chain seq x y z
N MET A 1 -2.40 21.85 28.42
CA MET A 1 -3.19 22.14 27.20
C MET A 1 -2.92 21.03 26.19
N GLY A 2 -3.87 20.12 25.99
CA GLY A 2 -3.71 19.04 25.00
C GLY A 2 -3.77 19.61 23.60
N ASN A 3 -2.75 19.36 22.75
CA ASN A 3 -2.82 19.77 21.36
C ASN A 3 -3.98 19.03 20.68
N ALA A 4 -4.99 19.78 20.25
CA ALA A 4 -6.06 19.27 19.40
C ALA A 4 -5.49 18.62 18.13
N SER A 5 -6.21 17.67 17.53
CA SER A 5 -5.80 17.06 16.26
C SER A 5 -5.60 18.13 15.19
N ARG A 6 -4.46 18.10 14.49
CA ARG A 6 -4.09 19.12 13.48
C ARG A 6 -4.10 18.52 12.07
N VAL A 7 -4.48 19.34 11.10
CA VAL A 7 -4.47 19.01 9.67
C VAL A 7 -3.23 19.59 9.00
N TYR A 8 -2.60 18.79 8.15
CA TYR A 8 -1.38 19.15 7.43
C TYR A 8 -1.50 18.82 5.94
N ASN A 9 -0.90 19.65 5.10
CA ASN A 9 -0.75 19.36 3.67
C ASN A 9 0.57 18.62 3.42
N VAL A 10 0.54 17.55 2.62
CA VAL A 10 1.72 16.77 2.27
C VAL A 10 2.45 17.42 1.09
N LEU A 11 3.68 17.84 1.31
CA LEU A 11 4.51 18.52 0.30
C LEU A 11 5.33 17.54 -0.53
N THR A 12 5.92 16.54 0.13
CA THR A 12 6.79 15.54 -0.48
C THR A 12 6.57 14.18 0.17
N ALA A 13 6.91 13.12 -0.55
CA ALA A 13 6.85 11.74 -0.06
C ALA A 13 8.00 10.95 -0.68
N ASN A 14 8.98 10.59 0.15
CA ASN A 14 10.24 10.00 -0.28
C ASN A 14 10.42 8.60 0.34
N PRO A 15 10.20 7.52 -0.42
CA PRO A 15 10.44 6.16 0.07
C PRO A 15 11.94 5.84 0.13
N LYS A 16 12.40 5.23 1.24
CA LYS A 16 13.77 4.73 1.42
C LYS A 16 13.75 3.47 2.29
N GLY A 17 14.26 2.35 1.77
CA GLY A 17 14.18 1.06 2.46
C GLY A 17 12.74 0.71 2.81
N HIS A 18 12.49 0.19 4.02
CA HIS A 18 11.15 -0.17 4.50
C HIS A 18 10.31 1.03 4.98
N GLN A 19 10.83 2.25 4.84
CA GLN A 19 10.20 3.47 5.32
C GLN A 19 9.90 4.44 4.18
N LYS A 20 9.06 5.43 4.49
CA LYS A 20 8.75 6.59 3.66
C LYS A 20 8.71 7.82 4.54
N THR A 21 9.52 8.81 4.21
CA THR A 21 9.50 10.11 4.88
C THR A 21 8.62 11.06 4.09
N ILE A 22 7.61 11.62 4.74
CA ILE A 22 6.79 12.70 4.19
C ILE A 22 7.17 14.02 4.85
N THR A 23 7.21 15.10 4.07
CA THR A 23 7.30 16.46 4.63
C THR A 23 5.92 17.09 4.56
N VAL A 24 5.44 17.60 5.68
CA VAL A 24 4.09 18.15 5.83
C VAL A 24 4.12 19.58 6.33
N ARG A 25 3.13 20.37 5.94
CA ARG A 25 2.99 21.78 6.34
C ARG A 25 1.64 22.02 7.03
N PRO A 26 1.62 22.51 8.28
CA PRO A 26 0.39 22.97 8.92
C PRO A 26 -0.11 24.28 8.27
N ARG A 27 -1.33 24.71 8.59
CA ARG A 27 -1.83 26.04 8.16
C ARG A 27 -0.94 27.18 8.65
N GLU A 28 -0.45 27.05 9.88
CA GLU A 28 0.46 28.01 10.53
C GLU A 28 1.62 27.26 11.18
N GLY A 29 2.84 27.77 11.01
CA GLY A 29 4.06 27.19 11.58
C GLY A 29 4.99 26.51 10.58
N ALA A 30 6.04 25.88 11.12
CA ALA A 30 7.09 25.26 10.33
C ALA A 30 6.67 23.91 9.72
N THR A 31 7.36 23.52 8.65
CA THR A 31 7.23 22.19 8.06
C THR A 31 7.80 21.12 9.00
N VAL A 32 7.16 19.95 9.03
CA VAL A 32 7.57 18.81 9.85
C VAL A 32 7.82 17.61 8.94
N SER A 33 8.84 16.82 9.24
CA SER A 33 9.09 15.54 8.56
C SER A 33 8.58 14.39 9.43
N ILE A 34 7.83 13.48 8.81
CA ILE A 34 7.23 12.32 9.48
C ILE A 34 7.67 11.06 8.74
N THR A 35 8.11 10.06 9.48
CA THR A 35 8.47 8.75 8.93
C THR A 35 7.31 7.79 9.09
N LEU A 36 6.91 7.16 7.99
CA LEU A 36 5.85 6.17 7.87
C LEU A 36 6.42 4.88 7.28
N HIS A 37 5.64 3.81 7.28
CA HIS A 37 5.99 2.60 6.52
C HIS A 37 6.01 2.88 5.00
N ARG A 38 6.86 2.16 4.24
CA ARG A 38 7.14 2.43 2.81
C ARG A 38 5.89 2.57 1.96
N PHE A 39 4.90 1.71 2.20
CA PHE A 39 3.68 1.57 1.39
C PHE A 39 2.47 2.35 1.93
N ALA A 40 2.65 3.25 2.92
CA ALA A 40 1.56 4.09 3.42
C ALA A 40 0.83 4.82 2.29
N LEU A 41 -0.49 4.80 2.23
CA LEU A 41 -1.25 5.39 1.13
C LEU A 41 -1.35 6.92 1.25
N VAL A 42 -0.21 7.60 1.18
CA VAL A 42 -0.06 9.06 1.27
C VAL A 42 1.00 9.56 0.30
N GLY A 43 0.69 10.66 -0.38
CA GLY A 43 1.56 11.31 -1.35
C GLY A 43 1.41 12.83 -1.37
N LYS A 44 2.23 13.48 -2.20
CA LYS A 44 2.18 14.94 -2.40
C LYS A 44 0.76 15.37 -2.80
N GLY A 45 0.27 16.44 -2.17
CA GLY A 45 -1.06 17.01 -2.40
C GLY A 45 -2.15 16.44 -1.49
N ASP A 46 -1.88 15.36 -0.76
CA ASP A 46 -2.83 14.85 0.23
C ASP A 46 -2.88 15.74 1.47
N GLN A 47 -4.01 15.68 2.17
CA GLN A 47 -4.16 16.24 3.51
C GLN A 47 -4.15 15.10 4.52
N ILE A 48 -3.41 15.28 5.62
CA ILE A 48 -3.38 14.32 6.72
C ILE A 48 -3.87 14.95 8.02
N ARG A 49 -4.50 14.15 8.87
CA ARG A 49 -4.81 14.47 10.26
C ARG A 49 -3.91 13.66 11.16
N ILE A 50 -3.20 14.36 12.03
CA ILE A 50 -2.42 13.74 13.12
C ILE A 50 -3.27 13.87 14.38
N GLY A 51 -3.41 12.77 15.12
CA GLY A 51 -4.14 12.73 16.38
C GLY A 51 -3.57 13.69 17.43
N ALA A 52 -4.33 13.90 18.51
CA ALA A 52 -3.89 14.73 19.63
C ALA A 52 -2.59 14.19 20.25
N SER A 53 -1.87 15.03 21.02
CA SER A 53 -0.64 14.63 21.72
C SER A 53 -0.79 13.28 22.43
N GLY A 54 0.14 12.35 22.18
CA GLY A 54 0.11 10.98 22.71
C GLY A 54 -0.61 9.97 21.80
N SER A 55 -1.34 10.43 20.77
CA SER A 55 -1.91 9.56 19.75
C SER A 55 -0.91 9.36 18.61
N ASN A 56 -0.48 8.11 18.39
CA ASN A 56 0.29 7.73 17.20
C ASN A 56 -0.59 7.55 15.96
N LYS A 57 -1.84 8.07 15.95
CA LYS A 57 -2.79 7.93 14.85
C LYS A 57 -2.59 9.02 13.81
N ILE A 58 -2.39 8.60 12.58
CA ILE A 58 -2.24 9.44 11.39
C ILE A 58 -3.22 8.90 10.37
N SER A 59 -3.93 9.80 9.69
CA SER A 59 -4.91 9.43 8.67
C SER A 59 -4.92 10.43 7.52
N VAL A 60 -5.23 9.97 6.32
CA VAL A 60 -5.49 10.83 5.16
C VAL A 60 -6.93 11.32 5.23
N LEU A 61 -7.15 12.60 4.95
CA LEU A 61 -8.50 13.14 4.78
C LEU A 61 -8.99 12.79 3.36
N PRO A 62 -10.20 12.23 3.23
CA PRO A 62 -10.80 12.03 1.92
C PRO A 62 -11.04 13.38 1.23
N SER A 63 -10.93 13.41 -0.09
CA SER A 63 -11.24 14.62 -0.88
C SER A 63 -12.72 14.99 -0.85
N GLU A 64 -13.58 13.98 -0.64
CA GLU A 64 -15.02 14.14 -0.48
C GLU A 64 -15.31 14.10 1.03
N GLY A 65 -15.71 15.23 1.61
CA GLY A 65 -15.72 15.47 3.07
C GLY A 65 -16.71 14.65 3.91
N THR A 66 -17.41 13.69 3.31
CA THR A 66 -18.40 12.83 3.98
C THR A 66 -17.86 11.44 4.34
N GLU A 67 -16.73 11.03 3.75
CA GLU A 67 -16.13 9.72 4.02
C GLU A 67 -15.33 9.72 5.33
N PRO A 68 -15.19 8.55 6.00
CA PRO A 68 -14.29 8.44 7.13
C PRO A 68 -12.84 8.68 6.71
N ASN A 69 -12.04 9.22 7.63
CA ASN A 69 -10.61 9.35 7.46
C ASN A 69 -9.96 7.99 7.16
N ILE A 70 -9.03 7.95 6.20
CA ILE A 70 -8.33 6.72 5.82
C ILE A 70 -7.12 6.53 6.74
N PRO A 71 -7.09 5.49 7.59
CA PRO A 71 -5.99 5.31 8.54
C PRO A 71 -4.67 4.99 7.81
N ILE A 72 -3.60 5.65 8.26
CA ILE A 72 -2.22 5.28 7.94
C ILE A 72 -1.60 4.55 9.14
N THR A 73 -1.93 4.99 10.35
CA THR A 73 -1.50 4.36 11.59
C THR A 73 -2.67 4.20 12.58
N PRO A 74 -2.73 3.10 13.36
CA PRO A 74 -1.81 1.95 13.33
C PRO A 74 -1.87 1.19 12.00
N CYS A 75 -0.76 0.56 11.62
CA CYS A 75 -0.69 -0.23 10.39
C CYS A 75 -1.62 -1.45 10.48
N PHE A 76 -2.15 -1.88 9.35
CA PHE A 76 -3.05 -3.02 9.28
C PHE A 76 -2.31 -4.31 9.68
N THR A 77 -2.98 -5.09 10.54
CA THR A 77 -2.58 -6.43 10.96
C THR A 77 -3.84 -7.26 11.18
N SER A 78 -3.79 -8.53 10.80
CA SER A 78 -4.83 -9.52 11.02
C SER A 78 -4.19 -10.87 11.25
N THR A 79 -4.74 -11.65 12.17
CA THR A 79 -4.34 -13.03 12.41
C THR A 79 -5.47 -13.95 12.00
N ASP A 80 -5.12 -15.08 11.41
CA ASP A 80 -6.06 -16.13 11.02
C ASP A 80 -5.40 -17.49 11.22
N TYR A 81 -6.09 -18.57 10.87
CA TYR A 81 -5.51 -19.91 10.83
C TYR A 81 -6.18 -20.77 9.77
N ILE A 82 -5.46 -21.79 9.31
CA ILE A 82 -6.02 -22.86 8.47
C ILE A 82 -5.78 -24.21 9.12
N HIS A 83 -6.52 -25.21 8.66
CA HIS A 83 -6.28 -26.61 9.04
C HIS A 83 -5.74 -27.38 7.84
N LEU A 84 -4.63 -28.08 8.06
CA LEU A 84 -4.06 -29.03 7.11
C LEU A 84 -4.12 -30.42 7.75
N GLY A 85 -5.18 -31.17 7.45
CA GLY A 85 -5.50 -32.38 8.19
C GLY A 85 -5.85 -32.06 9.65
N LYS A 86 -5.06 -32.57 10.59
CA LYS A 86 -5.22 -32.31 12.04
C LYS A 86 -4.38 -31.12 12.52
N GLU A 87 -3.46 -30.64 11.69
CA GLU A 87 -2.55 -29.57 12.06
C GLU A 87 -3.22 -28.22 11.85
N ARG A 88 -3.07 -27.33 12.84
CA ARG A 88 -3.46 -25.93 12.73
C ARG A 88 -2.24 -25.10 12.34
N ILE A 89 -2.34 -24.38 11.23
CA ILE A 89 -1.29 -23.47 10.77
C ILE A 89 -1.80 -22.05 11.00
N ASP A 90 -1.16 -21.33 11.91
CA ASP A 90 -1.48 -19.92 12.16
C ASP A 90 -0.95 -19.04 11.02
N ILE A 91 -1.73 -18.03 10.64
CA ILE A 91 -1.44 -17.08 9.58
C ILE A 91 -1.41 -15.67 10.19
N HIS A 92 -0.41 -14.88 9.81
CA HIS A 92 -0.31 -13.46 10.14
C HIS A 92 -0.25 -12.64 8.86
N ILE A 93 -1.26 -11.80 8.65
CA ILE A 93 -1.36 -10.86 7.53
C ILE A 93 -1.10 -9.46 8.05
N ARG A 94 -0.16 -8.73 7.44
CA ARG A 94 0.19 -7.37 7.88
C ARG A 94 0.79 -6.52 6.79
N GLU A 95 0.78 -5.21 6.99
CA GLU A 95 1.58 -4.30 6.18
C GLU A 95 3.08 -4.45 6.45
N ILE A 96 3.91 -4.11 5.46
CA ILE A 96 5.37 -4.09 5.58
C ILE A 96 5.76 -2.92 6.48
N THR A 97 6.22 -3.19 7.70
CA THR A 97 6.60 -2.17 8.69
C THR A 97 8.05 -2.27 9.15
N SER A 98 8.72 -3.39 8.88
CA SER A 98 10.11 -3.63 9.27
C SER A 98 11.03 -3.88 8.08
N ALA A 99 12.35 -3.78 8.32
CA ALA A 99 13.35 -4.19 7.34
C ALA A 99 13.30 -5.69 7.03
N ALA A 100 12.91 -6.53 8.00
CA ALA A 100 12.76 -7.97 7.79
C ALA A 100 11.58 -8.27 6.84
N ASP A 101 10.47 -7.54 7.00
CA ASP A 101 9.30 -7.67 6.13
C ASP A 101 9.64 -7.27 4.70
N LEU A 102 10.41 -6.19 4.53
CA LEU A 102 10.83 -5.76 3.20
C LEU A 102 11.74 -6.80 2.54
N ARG A 103 12.67 -7.42 3.29
CA ARG A 103 13.50 -8.51 2.76
C ARG A 103 12.66 -9.73 2.38
N ALA A 104 11.67 -10.08 3.20
CA ALA A 104 10.74 -11.16 2.89
C ALA A 104 9.92 -10.87 1.62
N LEU A 105 9.44 -9.64 1.45
CA LEU A 105 8.79 -9.19 0.22
C LEU A 105 9.74 -9.27 -0.98
N GLU A 106 10.97 -8.75 -0.86
CA GLU A 106 11.98 -8.79 -1.92
C GLU A 106 12.34 -10.23 -2.32
N PHE A 107 12.37 -11.17 -1.36
CA PHE A 107 12.50 -12.61 -1.63
C PHE A 107 11.29 -13.15 -2.40
N LEU A 108 10.06 -12.89 -1.93
CA LEU A 108 8.84 -13.37 -2.58
C LEU A 108 8.65 -12.80 -4.00
N GLU A 109 9.06 -11.55 -4.24
CA GLU A 109 9.00 -10.91 -5.57
C GLU A 109 9.85 -11.64 -6.63
N GLN A 110 10.85 -12.44 -6.22
CA GLN A 110 11.67 -13.27 -7.13
C GLN A 110 10.84 -14.38 -7.80
N PHE A 111 9.78 -14.87 -7.16
CA PHE A 111 8.98 -16.00 -7.65
C PHE A 111 7.76 -15.59 -8.49
N HIS A 112 7.69 -14.31 -8.86
CA HIS A 112 6.71 -13.82 -9.81
C HIS A 112 7.19 -14.11 -11.24
N TYR A 113 6.35 -14.73 -12.07
CA TYR A 113 6.70 -15.24 -13.42
C TYR A 113 7.31 -14.22 -14.40
N LYS A 114 7.32 -12.91 -14.08
CA LYS A 114 7.97 -11.87 -14.89
C LYS A 114 9.35 -11.43 -14.41
N THR A 115 9.85 -11.96 -13.30
CA THR A 115 11.19 -11.59 -12.79
C THR A 115 12.29 -12.48 -13.40
N ASN A 116 11.93 -13.64 -13.95
CA ASN A 116 12.87 -14.55 -14.63
C ASN A 116 13.24 -14.17 -16.06
N SER A 117 12.62 -13.15 -16.68
CA SER A 117 13.08 -12.60 -17.97
C SER A 117 14.17 -11.54 -17.84
N THR A 118 14.68 -11.29 -16.63
CA THR A 118 15.84 -10.41 -16.36
C THR A 118 16.99 -11.11 -15.64
N LEU A 119 16.97 -12.45 -15.57
CA LEU A 119 18.15 -13.26 -15.23
C LEU A 119 19.14 -13.38 -16.41
N GLY A 120 19.16 -12.38 -17.28
CA GLY A 120 19.99 -12.29 -18.48
C GLY A 120 20.44 -10.85 -18.76
N ALA A 121 20.83 -10.09 -17.73
CA ALA A 121 21.80 -8.99 -17.83
C ALA A 121 22.00 -8.36 -16.44
N HIS A 122 23.25 -8.30 -16.00
CA HIS A 122 23.76 -7.66 -14.78
C HIS A 122 23.76 -8.52 -13.51
N THR A 123 24.78 -9.37 -13.44
CA THR A 123 25.97 -9.08 -12.62
C THR A 123 25.69 -8.25 -11.37
N LEU A 124 25.87 -8.88 -10.20
CA LEU A 124 26.60 -8.32 -9.05
C LEU A 124 26.88 -6.81 -9.16
N SER A 125 25.89 -5.98 -8.86
CA SER A 125 26.12 -4.57 -8.57
C SER A 125 25.85 -4.36 -7.09
N LEU A 126 26.94 -4.36 -6.34
CA LEU A 126 27.10 -3.76 -5.03
C LEU A 126 26.76 -2.25 -5.07
N LYS A 127 25.49 -1.88 -5.30
CA LYS A 127 24.94 -0.56 -5.03
C LYS A 127 23.50 -0.72 -4.57
N GLY A 128 23.27 -0.52 -3.28
CA GLY A 128 22.00 -0.70 -2.56
C GLY A 128 20.84 0.17 -3.06
N ARG A 129 20.30 -0.16 -4.22
CA ARG A 129 19.00 0.31 -4.70
C ARG A 129 18.01 -0.83 -4.49
N SER A 130 17.14 -0.71 -3.49
CA SER A 130 15.99 -1.61 -3.30
C SER A 130 15.29 -1.79 -4.64
N ALA A 131 15.31 -3.02 -5.14
CA ALA A 131 14.78 -3.42 -6.45
C ALA A 131 13.26 -3.56 -6.45
N ALA A 132 12.54 -2.83 -5.59
CA ALA A 132 11.12 -2.61 -5.75
C ALA A 132 10.95 -1.41 -6.70
N PRO A 133 10.80 -1.61 -8.03
CA PRO A 133 10.59 -0.51 -8.95
C PRO A 133 9.39 0.30 -8.45
N SER A 134 9.58 1.61 -8.38
CA SER A 134 8.50 2.57 -8.22
C SER A 134 7.59 2.47 -9.44
N VAL A 135 6.71 1.48 -9.47
CA VAL A 135 5.56 1.47 -10.37
C VAL A 135 4.77 2.72 -10.00
N GLY A 136 4.70 3.69 -10.93
CA GLY A 136 4.06 4.97 -10.67
C GLY A 136 2.66 4.79 -10.08
N GLY A 137 2.32 5.60 -9.08
CA GLY A 137 1.01 5.58 -8.42
C GLY A 137 1.04 5.12 -6.97
N ARG A 138 -0.15 4.98 -6.37
CA ARG A 138 -0.35 4.49 -5.01
C ARG A 138 -0.36 2.95 -5.01
N ARG A 139 0.41 2.35 -4.10
CA ARG A 139 0.58 0.90 -3.90
C ARG A 139 0.49 0.58 -2.42
N ALA A 140 -0.27 -0.45 -2.07
CA ALA A 140 -0.31 -1.06 -0.74
C ALA A 140 0.09 -2.54 -0.85
N ILE A 141 0.79 -3.06 0.16
CA ILE A 141 1.25 -4.44 0.20
C ILE A 141 0.79 -5.08 1.50
N LEU A 142 0.07 -6.19 1.37
CA LEU A 142 -0.25 -7.08 2.47
C LEU A 142 0.64 -8.30 2.37
N TYR A 143 1.44 -8.52 3.40
CA TYR A 143 2.35 -9.65 3.54
C TYR A 143 1.73 -10.70 4.45
N ALA A 144 1.78 -11.96 4.03
CA ALA A 144 1.34 -13.10 4.81
C ALA A 144 2.56 -13.92 5.27
N ALA A 145 2.61 -14.22 6.57
CA ALA A 145 3.50 -15.20 7.16
C ALA A 145 2.68 -16.35 7.74
N ILE A 146 3.24 -17.57 7.71
CA ILE A 146 2.66 -18.71 8.42
C ILE A 146 3.61 -19.19 9.51
N ARG A 147 3.04 -19.79 10.55
CA ARG A 147 3.82 -20.43 11.62
C ARG A 147 4.05 -21.90 11.31
N LEU A 148 5.30 -22.29 11.15
CA LEU A 148 5.74 -23.69 11.07
C LEU A 148 6.66 -23.97 12.25
N GLY A 149 6.20 -24.81 13.19
CA GLY A 149 6.87 -24.99 14.48
C GLY A 149 6.98 -23.67 15.25
N GLU A 150 8.20 -23.31 15.65
CA GLU A 150 8.48 -22.06 16.38
C GLU A 150 8.84 -20.88 15.46
N HIS A 151 8.74 -21.04 14.14
CA HIS A 151 9.20 -20.04 13.18
C HIS A 151 8.06 -19.49 12.34
N TRP A 152 8.04 -18.17 12.20
CA TRP A 152 7.22 -17.48 11.21
C TRP A 152 7.99 -17.39 9.89
N ILE A 153 7.44 -17.99 8.84
CA ILE A 153 8.05 -17.95 7.51
C ILE A 153 7.19 -17.13 6.53
N PRO A 154 7.81 -16.44 5.56
CA PRO A 154 7.09 -15.78 4.46
C PRO A 154 6.24 -16.78 3.68
N ALA A 155 4.93 -16.54 3.60
CA ALA A 155 4.00 -17.39 2.87
C ALA A 155 3.57 -16.80 1.53
N GLY A 156 3.45 -15.48 1.46
CA GLY A 156 3.00 -14.81 0.25
C GLY A 156 2.73 -13.33 0.47
N TYR A 157 2.27 -12.66 -0.60
CA TYR A 157 1.80 -11.28 -0.51
C TYR A 157 0.72 -10.97 -1.54
N ILE A 158 -0.08 -9.94 -1.23
CA ILE A 158 -1.03 -9.31 -2.13
C ILE A 158 -0.55 -7.90 -2.42
N ASP A 159 -0.47 -7.57 -3.71
CA ASP A 159 -0.11 -6.25 -4.22
C ASP A 159 -1.36 -5.51 -4.66
N LEU A 160 -1.71 -4.45 -3.95
CA LEU A 160 -2.84 -3.58 -4.25
C LEU A 160 -2.32 -2.32 -4.93
N GLN A 161 -2.82 -2.02 -6.12
CA GLN A 161 -2.37 -0.86 -6.90
C GLN A 161 -3.54 -0.12 -7.52
N MET A 162 -3.30 1.14 -7.90
CA MET A 162 -4.21 1.83 -8.80
C MET A 162 -4.43 1.04 -10.11
N PRO A 163 -5.61 1.17 -10.74
CA PRO A 163 -5.88 0.51 -12.00
C PRO A 163 -4.95 1.09 -13.09
N LEU A 164 -4.11 0.25 -13.68
CA LEU A 164 -3.34 0.65 -14.86
C LEU A 164 -4.32 0.85 -16.01
N MET A 165 -4.66 2.08 -16.34
CA MET A 165 -5.74 2.30 -17.30
C MET A 165 -5.35 1.86 -18.72
N MET A 166 -4.07 1.78 -19.09
CA MET A 166 -3.58 1.41 -20.44
C MET A 166 -4.05 0.05 -21.05
N CYS A 167 -4.89 -0.73 -20.35
CA CYS A 167 -5.49 -1.95 -20.86
C CYS A 167 -6.87 -1.67 -21.50
N LYS A 168 -7.05 -1.98 -22.79
CA LYS A 168 -8.29 -1.68 -23.54
C LYS A 168 -9.57 -2.29 -22.91
N PRO A 169 -9.62 -3.58 -22.52
CA PRO A 169 -10.76 -4.13 -21.80
C PRO A 169 -11.11 -3.38 -20.52
N ARG A 170 -10.10 -2.88 -19.79
CA ARG A 170 -10.31 -2.11 -18.56
C ARG A 170 -10.91 -0.74 -18.86
N HIS A 171 -10.43 -0.06 -19.89
CA HIS A 171 -11.08 1.18 -20.35
C HIS A 171 -12.54 0.95 -20.71
N GLN A 172 -12.86 -0.12 -21.45
CA GLN A 172 -14.24 -0.44 -21.83
C GLN A 172 -15.12 -0.70 -20.61
N LEU A 173 -14.64 -1.45 -19.62
CA LEU A 173 -15.36 -1.68 -18.36
C LEU A 173 -15.71 -0.37 -17.65
N PHE A 174 -14.73 0.55 -17.53
CA PHE A 174 -14.95 1.81 -16.82
C PHE A 174 -15.77 2.82 -17.63
N ASP A 175 -15.82 2.74 -18.96
CA ASP A 175 -16.55 3.69 -19.80
C ASP A 175 -18.07 3.58 -19.67
N HIS A 176 -18.57 2.52 -19.04
CA HIS A 176 -19.95 2.42 -18.62
C HIS A 176 -20.27 3.41 -17.49
N THR A 177 -21.50 3.93 -17.50
CA THR A 177 -22.02 4.75 -16.40
C THR A 177 -21.97 3.96 -15.08
N PHE A 178 -21.43 4.59 -14.05
CA PHE A 178 -21.28 4.00 -12.73
C PHE A 178 -21.77 4.98 -11.67
N ARG A 179 -22.47 4.45 -10.66
CA ARG A 179 -22.86 5.17 -9.46
C ARG A 179 -22.68 4.22 -8.28
N HIS A 180 -21.88 4.62 -7.30
CA HIS A 180 -21.74 3.87 -6.06
C HIS A 180 -23.01 4.03 -5.22
N SER A 181 -23.46 2.94 -4.58
CA SER A 181 -24.71 2.94 -3.79
C SER A 181 -24.65 3.87 -2.57
N GLU A 182 -23.50 3.89 -1.89
CA GLU A 182 -23.34 4.59 -0.60
C GLU A 182 -22.43 5.83 -0.64
N ARG A 183 -21.56 5.94 -1.65
CA ARG A 183 -20.49 6.94 -1.70
C ARG A 183 -20.75 7.94 -2.81
N ASN A 184 -20.24 9.16 -2.67
CA ASN A 184 -20.32 10.19 -3.71
C ASN A 184 -19.34 9.94 -4.89
N ILE A 185 -19.35 8.73 -5.42
CA ILE A 185 -18.50 8.28 -6.52
C ILE A 185 -19.42 7.91 -7.68
N ALA A 186 -19.37 8.70 -8.74
CA ALA A 186 -20.19 8.50 -9.92
C ALA A 186 -19.54 9.11 -11.15
N TRP A 187 -19.74 8.48 -12.31
CA TRP A 187 -19.40 9.05 -13.60
C TRP A 187 -20.32 8.49 -14.67
N ASP A 188 -20.62 9.29 -15.69
CA ASP A 188 -21.44 8.82 -16.82
C ASP A 188 -20.58 8.19 -17.92
N LYS A 189 -19.33 8.67 -18.09
CA LYS A 189 -18.29 8.14 -19.00
C LYS A 189 -16.90 8.25 -18.38
N TRP A 190 -15.98 7.40 -18.81
CA TRP A 190 -14.61 7.38 -18.25
C TRP A 190 -13.65 8.31 -19.00
N ASN A 191 -13.92 9.61 -18.92
CA ASN A 191 -13.14 10.65 -19.56
C ASN A 191 -12.01 11.21 -18.66
N ALA A 192 -11.22 12.15 -19.17
CA ALA A 192 -10.10 12.76 -18.43
C ALA A 192 -10.52 13.41 -17.10
N ALA A 193 -11.72 13.99 -17.03
CA ALA A 193 -12.24 14.57 -15.79
C ALA A 193 -12.58 13.49 -14.76
N ALA A 194 -13.26 12.42 -15.18
CA ALA A 194 -13.55 11.26 -14.34
C ALA A 194 -12.28 10.59 -13.85
N ILE A 195 -11.28 10.39 -14.72
CA ILE A 195 -9.96 9.85 -14.36
C ILE A 195 -9.30 10.72 -13.29
N LYS A 196 -9.20 12.03 -13.51
CA LYS A 196 -8.55 12.95 -12.56
C LYS A 196 -9.22 12.92 -11.18
N LYS A 197 -10.55 12.78 -11.14
CA LYS A 197 -11.33 12.78 -9.90
C LYS A 197 -11.33 11.43 -9.19
N TYR A 198 -11.55 10.34 -9.92
CA TYR A 198 -11.91 9.04 -9.35
C TYR A 198 -10.84 7.96 -9.48
N LEU A 199 -9.73 8.18 -10.18
CA LEU A 199 -8.69 7.14 -10.36
C LEU A 199 -8.17 6.58 -9.02
N ASN A 200 -8.09 7.40 -7.99
CA ASN A 200 -7.62 7.01 -6.66
C ASN A 200 -8.70 6.35 -5.78
N ALA A 201 -9.96 6.35 -6.22
CA ALA A 201 -11.05 5.65 -5.56
C ALA A 201 -11.11 4.16 -5.97
N ILE A 202 -10.33 3.78 -6.98
CA ILE A 202 -10.31 2.43 -7.54
C ILE A 202 -9.00 1.76 -7.15
N VAL A 203 -9.10 0.51 -6.68
CA VAL A 203 -7.96 -0.36 -6.43
C VAL A 203 -8.13 -1.65 -7.22
N ARG A 204 -7.02 -2.23 -7.67
CA ARG A 204 -6.98 -3.58 -8.21
C ARG A 204 -6.02 -4.45 -7.40
N ILE A 205 -6.30 -5.74 -7.37
CA ILE A 205 -5.29 -6.74 -7.03
C ILE A 205 -4.36 -6.84 -8.24
N ALA A 206 -3.14 -6.33 -8.08
CA ALA A 206 -2.14 -6.34 -9.12
C ALA A 206 -1.41 -7.67 -9.22
N ARG A 207 -1.11 -8.27 -8.06
CA ARG A 207 -0.42 -9.55 -7.93
C ARG A 207 -0.89 -10.25 -6.66
N ILE A 208 -0.94 -11.57 -6.75
CA ILE A 208 -0.94 -12.46 -5.60
C ILE A 208 0.25 -13.38 -5.83
N VAL A 209 1.13 -13.49 -4.85
CA VAL A 209 2.29 -14.38 -4.92
C VAL A 209 2.28 -15.25 -3.69
N VAL A 210 2.45 -16.54 -3.91
CA VAL A 210 2.62 -17.56 -2.88
C VAL A 210 4.03 -18.11 -2.99
N ALA A 211 4.69 -18.33 -1.85
CA ALA A 211 5.99 -18.97 -1.78
C ALA A 211 5.95 -20.32 -2.52
N PRO A 212 6.92 -20.64 -3.41
CA PRO A 212 6.90 -21.88 -4.20
C PRO A 212 6.72 -23.14 -3.37
N GLU A 213 7.32 -23.18 -2.19
CA GLU A 213 7.30 -24.32 -1.26
C GLU A 213 5.90 -24.58 -0.68
N LEU A 214 5.00 -23.60 -0.78
CA LEU A 214 3.62 -23.69 -0.31
C LEU A 214 2.61 -23.82 -1.44
N ARG A 215 3.07 -23.96 -2.70
CA ARG A 215 2.22 -24.25 -3.85
C ARG A 215 2.03 -25.76 -3.90
N GLY A 216 0.88 -26.24 -3.44
CA GLY A 216 0.43 -27.64 -3.55
C GLY A 216 -0.67 -27.77 -4.58
#